data_AF-A0A417ESZ0-F1
#
_entry.id   AF-A0A417ESZ0-F1
#
_cell.length_a   1.000
_cell.length_b   1.000
_cell.length_c   1.000
_cell.angle_alpha   90.00
_cell.angle_beta   90.00
_cell.angle_gamma   90.00
#
_symmetry.space_group_name_H-M   'P 1'
#
loop_
_entity.id
_entity.type
_entity.pdbx_description
1 polymer ?
#
loop_
_entity_poly.entity_id
_entity_poly.type
_entity_poly.pdbx_seq_one_letter_code
_entity_poly.pdbx_strand_id
1 'polypeptide(L)'
;GPYQIASKLKEEKVLIPSAYLARHGEGVNKNKTFKDVYGWGSSTICNILEKREYLGHTINFKTRKHFKDKKSHYVPEDEWTIFENTHDPIIDQQTFDLVQKIRGNVRRYPDGWGEAAPLTGLLYCADCGGKMYVHRTNNGKRISQYTCSQYTKVPCGTLCKTQHRINEDVVLSLVSEMLKAIAEYAKHDRAEFVRVVQEAQSSQQTTEVRKQRTRLATAKQRVSELEVLLCKIYEDNILGKLSDSRYATLDAQYEKEQTELTA
;
A
#
# COMPACT_ATOMS: atom_id res chain seq x y z
N GLY A 1 -10.33 -10.73 7.10
CA GLY A 1 -10.19 -9.49 6.31
C GLY A 1 -11.48 -8.69 6.32
N PRO A 2 -11.48 -7.42 5.86
CA PRO A 2 -12.64 -6.51 5.96
C PRO A 2 -13.95 -7.06 5.38
N TYR A 3 -13.88 -7.82 4.28
CA TYR A 3 -15.06 -8.49 3.70
C TYR A 3 -15.66 -9.55 4.62
N GLN A 4 -14.83 -10.34 5.30
CA GLN A 4 -15.33 -11.35 6.25
C GLN A 4 -15.97 -10.69 7.47
N ILE A 5 -15.39 -9.57 7.95
CA ILE A 5 -15.99 -8.76 9.02
C ILE A 5 -17.35 -8.21 8.54
N ALA A 6 -17.44 -7.71 7.30
CA ALA A 6 -18.70 -7.22 6.74
C ALA A 6 -19.78 -8.31 6.70
N SER A 7 -19.43 -9.50 6.21
CA SER A 7 -20.35 -10.63 6.15
C SER A 7 -20.83 -11.05 7.53
N LYS A 8 -19.91 -11.13 8.51
CA LYS A 8 -20.24 -11.49 9.89
C LYS A 8 -21.17 -10.46 10.55
N LEU A 9 -20.85 -9.17 10.43
CA LEU A 9 -21.71 -8.10 10.97
C LEU A 9 -23.10 -8.09 10.32
N LYS A 10 -23.19 -8.43 9.04
CA LYS A 10 -24.46 -8.57 8.33
C LYS A 10 -25.27 -9.77 8.83
N GLU A 11 -24.61 -10.91 9.05
CA GLU A 11 -25.22 -12.13 9.59
C GLU A 11 -25.76 -11.90 11.01
N GLU A 12 -24.99 -11.21 11.85
CA GLU A 12 -25.35 -10.80 13.21
C GLU A 12 -26.40 -9.66 13.24
N LYS A 13 -26.84 -9.16 12.07
CA LYS A 13 -27.79 -8.04 11.93
C LYS A 13 -27.36 -6.78 12.69
N VAL A 14 -26.06 -6.47 12.65
CA VAL A 14 -25.52 -5.22 13.17
C VAL A 14 -25.78 -4.10 12.17
N LEU A 15 -26.44 -3.03 12.59
CA LEU A 15 -26.73 -1.88 11.73
C LEU A 15 -25.45 -1.19 11.25
N ILE A 16 -25.43 -0.76 9.98
CA ILE A 16 -24.36 0.11 9.49
C ILE A 16 -24.36 1.45 10.24
N PRO A 17 -23.20 2.14 10.37
CA PRO A 17 -23.10 3.35 11.19
C PRO A 17 -24.11 4.44 10.80
N SER A 18 -24.30 4.67 9.50
CA SER A 18 -25.27 5.65 9.00
C SER A 18 -26.72 5.31 9.37
N ALA A 19 -27.09 4.02 9.37
CA ALA A 19 -28.44 3.57 9.73
C ALA A 19 -28.64 3.60 11.25
N TYR A 20 -27.60 3.26 12.02
CA TYR A 20 -27.60 3.41 13.47
C TYR A 20 -27.81 4.87 13.88
N LEU A 21 -27.05 5.81 13.31
CA LEU A 21 -27.20 7.24 13.60
C LEU A 21 -28.59 7.77 13.18
N ALA A 22 -29.07 7.38 11.99
CA ALA A 22 -30.40 7.76 11.53
C ALA A 22 -31.51 7.32 12.50
N ARG A 23 -31.40 6.12 13.08
CA ARG A 23 -32.34 5.62 14.10
C ARG A 23 -32.39 6.49 15.36
N HIS A 24 -31.30 7.18 15.69
CA HIS A 24 -31.23 8.10 16.83
C HIS A 24 -31.47 9.57 16.43
N GLY A 25 -31.84 9.84 15.17
CA GLY A 25 -32.06 11.20 14.67
C GLY A 25 -30.77 11.97 14.37
N GLU A 26 -29.62 11.29 14.38
CA GLU A 26 -28.29 11.88 14.23
C GLU A 26 -27.68 11.61 12.85
N GLY A 27 -26.64 12.38 12.51
CA GLY A 27 -25.82 12.16 11.33
C GLY A 27 -26.35 12.79 10.03
N VAL A 28 -25.45 12.95 9.07
CA VAL A 28 -25.71 13.64 7.79
C VAL A 28 -26.65 12.86 6.86
N ASN A 29 -26.79 11.55 7.06
CA ASN A 29 -27.62 10.67 6.23
C ASN A 29 -28.95 10.29 6.88
N LYS A 30 -29.39 10.99 7.94
CA LYS A 30 -30.59 10.64 8.71
C LYS A 30 -31.89 10.57 7.89
N ASN A 31 -32.00 11.38 6.83
CA ASN A 31 -33.19 11.44 5.96
C ASN A 31 -33.05 10.55 4.70
N LYS A 32 -31.98 9.76 4.59
CA LYS A 32 -31.69 8.98 3.38
C LYS A 32 -32.24 7.57 3.51
N THR A 33 -32.90 7.07 2.47
CA THR A 33 -33.35 5.68 2.41
C THR A 33 -32.17 4.74 2.17
N PHE A 34 -31.99 3.76 3.06
CA PHE A 34 -30.94 2.75 2.93
C PHE A 34 -31.48 1.51 2.20
N LYS A 35 -30.80 1.07 1.13
CA LYS A 35 -31.17 -0.14 0.40
C LYS A 35 -31.00 -1.41 1.25
N ASP A 36 -29.94 -1.46 2.05
CA ASP A 36 -29.64 -2.53 2.99
C ASP A 36 -29.04 -1.92 4.26
N VAL A 37 -29.80 -1.93 5.36
CA VAL A 37 -29.39 -1.36 6.65
C VAL A 37 -28.32 -2.19 7.37
N TYR A 38 -28.09 -3.43 6.92
CA TYR A 38 -27.04 -4.33 7.41
C TYR A 38 -25.92 -4.52 6.36
N GLY A 39 -25.97 -3.76 5.26
CA GLY A 39 -25.04 -3.84 4.14
C GLY A 39 -23.69 -3.18 4.44
N TRP A 40 -22.85 -3.83 5.25
CA TRP A 40 -21.52 -3.32 5.57
C TRP A 40 -20.60 -3.28 4.35
N GLY A 41 -20.09 -2.09 4.04
CA GLY A 41 -19.06 -1.90 3.01
C GLY A 41 -17.67 -2.23 3.54
N SER A 42 -16.84 -2.89 2.72
CA SER A 42 -15.45 -3.21 3.08
C SER A 42 -14.62 -1.95 3.33
N SER A 43 -14.87 -0.88 2.58
CA SER A 43 -14.24 0.44 2.78
C SER A 43 -14.60 1.05 4.13
N THR A 44 -15.86 0.95 4.55
CA THR A 44 -16.31 1.43 5.87
C THR A 44 -15.56 0.73 7.00
N ILE A 45 -15.39 -0.59 6.90
CA ILE A 45 -14.64 -1.36 7.89
C ILE A 45 -13.15 -1.01 7.86
N CYS A 46 -12.55 -0.86 6.68
CA CYS A 46 -11.17 -0.38 6.56
C CYS A 46 -10.98 0.96 7.28
N ASN A 47 -11.86 1.93 7.02
CA ASN A 47 -11.79 3.24 7.64
C ASN A 47 -11.94 3.17 9.16
N ILE A 48 -12.83 2.31 9.67
CA ILE A 48 -12.98 2.09 11.11
C ILE A 48 -11.69 1.52 11.70
N LEU A 49 -11.11 0.49 11.09
CA LEU A 49 -9.89 -0.13 11.59
C LEU A 49 -8.65 0.78 11.52
N GLU A 50 -8.67 1.85 10.73
CA GLU A 50 -7.57 2.82 10.60
C GLU A 50 -7.67 4.00 11.58
N LYS A 51 -8.81 4.16 12.28
CA LYS A 51 -9.01 5.29 13.19
C LYS A 51 -8.18 5.14 14.46
N ARG A 52 -7.13 5.97 14.56
CA ARG A 52 -6.32 6.16 15.76
C ARG A 52 -7.11 6.79 16.91
N GLU A 53 -8.25 7.41 16.63
CA GLU A 53 -9.12 7.97 17.67
C GLU A 53 -9.55 6.91 18.70
N TYR A 54 -9.61 5.63 18.32
CA TYR A 54 -9.94 4.54 19.25
C TYR A 54 -8.86 4.26 20.30
N LEU A 55 -7.66 4.86 20.17
CA LEU A 55 -6.60 4.86 21.18
C LEU A 55 -6.77 5.97 22.21
N GLY A 56 -7.90 6.68 22.22
CA GLY A 56 -8.14 7.78 23.15
C GLY A 56 -7.54 9.11 22.67
N HIS A 57 -7.23 9.26 21.38
CA HIS A 57 -6.63 10.47 20.82
C HIS A 57 -7.66 11.34 20.10
N THR A 58 -7.53 12.66 20.18
CA THR A 58 -8.28 13.58 19.33
C THR A 58 -7.42 14.01 18.15
N ILE A 59 -7.88 13.74 16.94
CA ILE A 59 -7.14 14.07 15.71
C ILE A 59 -7.91 15.10 14.91
N ASN A 60 -7.31 16.27 14.72
CA ASN A 60 -7.89 17.39 14.02
C ASN A 60 -7.14 17.69 12.70
N PHE A 61 -7.75 18.56 11.89
CA PHE A 61 -7.19 19.05 10.64
C PHE A 61 -6.87 17.99 9.57
N LYS A 62 -7.60 16.86 9.58
CA LYS A 62 -7.51 15.83 8.53
C LYS A 62 -7.85 16.34 7.12
N THR A 63 -8.52 17.48 7.01
CA THR A 63 -8.85 18.10 5.72
C THR A 63 -8.57 19.60 5.73
N ARG A 64 -8.05 20.12 4.63
CA ARG A 64 -7.88 21.54 4.35
C ARG A 64 -8.83 21.96 3.23
N LYS A 65 -9.42 23.14 3.38
CA LYS A 65 -10.26 23.74 2.33
C LYS A 65 -9.40 24.69 1.50
N HIS A 66 -9.42 24.53 0.18
CA HIS A 66 -8.76 25.50 -0.69
C HIS A 66 -9.65 26.75 -0.83
N PHE A 67 -9.07 27.95 -0.84
CA PHE A 67 -9.87 29.17 -0.94
C PHE A 67 -10.61 29.27 -2.29
N LYS A 68 -9.99 28.81 -3.38
CA LYS A 68 -10.58 28.88 -4.74
C LYS A 68 -11.49 27.69 -5.07
N ASP A 69 -11.27 26.53 -4.45
CA ASP A 69 -12.11 25.35 -4.67
C ASP A 69 -12.91 25.14 -3.39
N LYS A 70 -14.23 25.32 -3.44
CA LYS A 70 -15.09 25.22 -2.24
C LYS A 70 -15.13 23.80 -1.64
N LYS A 71 -14.34 22.87 -2.18
CA LYS A 71 -14.19 21.48 -1.74
C LYS A 71 -13.16 21.34 -0.62
N SER A 72 -13.38 20.34 0.22
CA SER A 72 -12.43 19.93 1.25
C SER A 72 -11.51 18.85 0.70
N HIS A 73 -10.21 18.99 0.93
CA HIS A 73 -9.19 18.02 0.51
C HIS A 73 -8.54 17.41 1.74
N TYR A 74 -8.36 16.09 1.74
CA TYR A 74 -7.58 15.44 2.78
C TYR A 74 -6.12 15.88 2.70
N VAL A 75 -5.53 16.16 3.85
CA VAL A 75 -4.10 16.49 3.96
C VAL A 75 -3.32 15.27 4.45
N PRO A 76 -2.02 15.16 4.10
CA PRO A 76 -1.17 14.11 4.61
C PRO A 76 -1.05 14.14 6.15
N GLU A 77 -0.68 13.00 6.73
CA GLU A 77 -0.77 12.76 8.19
C GLU A 77 0.18 13.63 9.03
N ASP A 78 1.27 14.09 8.44
CA ASP A 78 2.24 15.02 9.01
C ASP A 78 1.64 16.41 9.27
N GLU A 79 0.61 16.79 8.53
CA GLU A 79 -0.16 18.01 8.77
C GLU A 79 -1.25 17.85 9.83
N TRP A 80 -1.49 16.64 10.34
CA TRP A 80 -2.55 16.41 11.33
C TRP A 80 -2.12 16.91 12.70
N THR A 81 -3.04 17.56 13.40
CA THR A 81 -2.81 17.88 14.82
C THR A 81 -3.40 16.76 15.67
N ILE A 82 -2.52 16.02 16.34
CA ILE A 82 -2.88 14.88 17.19
C ILE A 82 -2.72 15.31 18.65
N PHE A 83 -3.83 15.28 19.38
CA PHE A 83 -3.86 15.45 20.83
C PHE A 83 -4.01 14.06 21.45
N GLU A 84 -2.97 13.60 22.12
CA GLU A 84 -2.94 12.26 22.72
C GLU A 84 -3.75 12.22 24.02
N ASN A 85 -4.31 11.04 24.34
CA ASN A 85 -4.99 10.71 25.60
C ASN A 85 -6.06 11.72 26.06
N THR A 86 -6.90 12.18 25.14
CA THR A 86 -7.99 13.12 25.42
C THR A 86 -9.26 12.46 25.95
N HIS A 87 -9.41 11.15 25.76
CA HIS A 87 -10.56 10.38 26.23
C HIS A 87 -10.18 8.92 26.47
N ASP A 88 -11.06 8.18 27.14
CA ASP A 88 -10.81 6.76 27.44
C ASP A 88 -10.67 5.94 26.15
N PRO A 89 -9.57 5.18 26.00
CA PRO A 89 -9.33 4.37 24.81
C PRO A 89 -10.34 3.22 24.74
N ILE A 90 -10.80 2.92 23.53
CA ILE A 90 -11.64 1.74 23.24
C ILE A 90 -10.77 0.48 23.08
N ILE A 91 -9.55 0.65 22.55
CA ILE A 91 -8.57 -0.42 22.32
C ILE A 91 -7.18 0.04 22.76
N ASP A 92 -6.30 -0.92 23.07
CA ASP A 92 -4.92 -0.64 23.41
C ASP A 92 -4.01 -0.51 22.16
N GLN A 93 -2.85 0.10 22.36
CA GLN A 93 -1.85 0.32 21.30
C GLN A 93 -1.39 -0.97 20.62
N GLN A 94 -1.17 -2.04 21.39
CA GLN A 94 -0.65 -3.30 20.84
C GLN A 94 -1.67 -3.95 19.90
N THR A 95 -2.95 -3.94 20.28
CA THR A 95 -4.06 -4.39 19.44
C THR A 95 -4.15 -3.58 18.15
N PHE A 96 -4.06 -2.24 18.23
CA PHE A 96 -4.10 -1.38 17.06
C PHE A 96 -2.93 -1.66 16.09
N ASP A 97 -1.70 -1.75 16.62
CA ASP A 97 -0.50 -2.00 15.84
C ASP A 97 -0.55 -3.38 15.16
N LEU A 98 -1.04 -4.39 15.87
CA LEU A 98 -1.24 -5.73 15.32
C LEU A 98 -2.21 -5.70 14.13
N VAL A 99 -3.33 -4.98 14.26
CA VAL A 99 -4.30 -4.82 13.17
C VAL A 99 -3.66 -4.10 11.99
N GLN A 100 -2.92 -3.00 12.21
CA GLN A 100 -2.23 -2.30 11.12
C GLN A 100 -1.21 -3.19 10.43
N LYS A 101 -0.43 -3.97 11.18
CA LYS A 101 0.54 -4.94 10.64
C LYS A 101 -0.14 -6.00 9.77
N ILE A 102 -1.23 -6.59 10.25
CA ILE A 102 -2.01 -7.58 9.48
C ILE A 102 -2.54 -6.96 8.19
N ARG A 103 -3.00 -5.70 8.23
CA ARG A 103 -3.55 -4.99 7.06
C ARG A 103 -2.49 -4.49 6.08
N GLY A 104 -1.27 -4.21 6.55
CA GLY A 104 -0.12 -3.82 5.73
C GLY A 104 0.47 -4.97 4.92
N ASN A 105 0.24 -6.22 5.35
CA ASN A 105 0.68 -7.40 4.60
C ASN A 105 -0.13 -7.60 3.30
N VAL A 106 0.52 -8.20 2.29
CA VAL A 106 0.01 -8.40 0.93
C VAL A 106 -1.42 -8.97 0.96
N ARG A 107 -2.35 -8.18 0.43
CA ARG A 107 -3.79 -8.49 0.38
C ARG A 107 -4.03 -9.75 -0.46
N ARG A 108 -4.50 -10.81 0.20
CA ARG A 108 -5.09 -11.98 -0.45
C ARG A 108 -6.59 -11.75 -0.54
N TYR A 109 -7.06 -11.28 -1.69
CA TYR A 109 -8.49 -11.19 -1.93
C TYR A 109 -9.01 -12.56 -2.38
N PRO A 110 -10.09 -13.05 -1.76
CA PRO A 110 -10.95 -14.02 -2.43
C PRO A 110 -11.52 -13.31 -3.67
N ASP A 111 -11.27 -13.84 -4.86
CA ASP A 111 -11.65 -13.29 -6.17
C ASP A 111 -13.17 -13.41 -6.47
N GLY A 112 -14.00 -13.40 -5.42
CA GLY A 112 -15.44 -13.59 -5.52
C GLY A 112 -15.90 -15.04 -5.71
N TRP A 113 -14.97 -16.00 -5.88
CA TRP A 113 -15.28 -17.40 -6.21
C TRP A 113 -14.78 -18.43 -5.18
N GLY A 114 -14.43 -18.01 -3.97
CA GLY A 114 -13.96 -18.89 -2.90
C GLY A 114 -12.58 -18.48 -2.40
N GLU A 115 -11.76 -19.44 -1.98
CA GLU A 115 -10.46 -19.15 -1.36
C GLU A 115 -9.49 -18.44 -2.31
N ALA A 116 -8.70 -17.53 -1.73
CA ALA A 116 -7.61 -16.87 -2.42
C ALA A 116 -6.58 -17.92 -2.88
N ALA A 117 -6.11 -17.80 -4.12
CA ALA A 117 -5.11 -18.71 -4.64
C ALA A 117 -3.83 -18.68 -3.76
N PRO A 118 -3.18 -19.84 -3.50
CA PRO A 118 -2.10 -19.93 -2.50
C PRO A 118 -0.93 -18.97 -2.75
N LEU A 119 -0.64 -18.69 -4.02
CA LEU A 119 0.49 -17.85 -4.44
C LEU A 119 0.08 -16.42 -4.82
N THR A 120 -1.13 -15.99 -4.41
CA THR A 120 -1.61 -14.61 -4.64
C THR A 120 -0.64 -13.60 -4.06
N GLY A 121 -0.11 -12.73 -4.93
CA GLY A 121 0.82 -11.66 -4.56
C GLY A 121 2.27 -12.11 -4.37
N LEU A 122 2.59 -13.38 -4.63
CA LEU A 122 3.95 -13.92 -4.58
C LEU A 122 4.54 -14.16 -5.98
N LEU A 123 3.71 -14.35 -7.01
CA LEU A 123 4.19 -14.54 -8.38
C LEU A 123 4.39 -13.21 -9.14
N TYR A 124 5.52 -13.13 -9.82
CA TYR A 124 5.90 -12.03 -10.69
C TYR A 124 6.34 -12.57 -12.05
N CYS A 125 6.03 -11.84 -13.11
CA CYS A 125 6.47 -12.15 -14.46
C CYS A 125 7.96 -11.86 -14.59
N ALA A 126 8.73 -12.82 -15.09
CA ALA A 126 10.18 -12.68 -15.26
C ALA A 126 10.55 -11.56 -16.26
N ASP A 127 9.76 -11.38 -17.32
CA ASP A 127 10.10 -10.43 -18.40
C ASP A 127 9.81 -8.98 -18.05
N CYS A 128 8.70 -8.69 -17.35
CA CYS A 128 8.28 -7.32 -17.04
C CYS A 128 8.31 -6.96 -15.55
N GLY A 129 8.60 -7.92 -14.66
CA GLY A 129 8.52 -7.73 -13.20
C GLY A 129 7.11 -7.45 -12.68
N GLY A 130 6.07 -7.54 -13.52
CA GLY A 130 4.68 -7.32 -13.13
C GLY A 130 4.11 -8.46 -12.30
N LYS A 131 3.12 -8.17 -11.46
CA LYS A 131 2.42 -9.21 -10.68
C LYS A 131 1.69 -10.18 -11.62
N MET A 132 1.59 -11.45 -11.24
CA MET A 132 0.71 -12.40 -11.92
C MET A 132 -0.57 -12.60 -11.12
N TYR A 133 -1.72 -12.48 -11.79
CA TYR A 133 -3.03 -12.69 -11.20
C TYR A 133 -3.61 -14.04 -11.62
N VAL A 134 -4.34 -14.68 -10.72
CA VAL A 134 -5.09 -15.90 -11.05
C VAL A 134 -6.35 -15.52 -11.81
N HIS A 135 -6.53 -16.14 -12.97
CA HIS A 135 -7.78 -16.14 -13.71
C HIS A 135 -8.33 -17.56 -13.70
N ARG A 136 -9.59 -17.71 -13.28
CA ARG A 136 -10.33 -18.96 -13.35
C ARG A 136 -11.23 -18.89 -14.57
N THR A 137 -10.94 -19.68 -15.60
CA THR A 137 -11.78 -19.73 -16.80
C THR A 137 -12.92 -20.71 -16.59
N ASN A 138 -14.13 -20.38 -17.07
CA ASN A 138 -15.33 -21.21 -16.94
C ASN A 138 -15.70 -21.88 -18.27
N ASN A 139 -14.74 -22.58 -18.89
CA ASN A 139 -14.96 -23.36 -20.12
C ASN A 139 -15.08 -24.86 -19.81
N GLY A 140 -15.99 -25.23 -18.91
CA GLY A 140 -16.30 -26.63 -18.55
C GLY A 140 -15.25 -27.33 -17.68
N LYS A 141 -13.97 -26.97 -17.80
CA LYS A 141 -12.91 -27.32 -16.83
C LYS A 141 -12.47 -26.05 -16.11
N ARG A 142 -12.67 -26.01 -14.79
CA ARG A 142 -12.26 -24.89 -13.92
C ARG A 142 -10.75 -24.95 -13.69
N ILE A 143 -9.97 -24.59 -14.70
CA ILE A 143 -8.51 -24.55 -14.59
C ILE A 143 -8.11 -23.12 -14.19
N SER A 144 -7.53 -23.00 -13.00
CA SER A 144 -6.88 -21.76 -12.55
C SER A 144 -5.58 -21.55 -13.31
N GLN A 145 -5.36 -20.32 -13.80
CA GLN A 145 -4.13 -19.94 -14.50
C GLN A 145 -3.61 -18.61 -13.98
N TYR A 146 -2.30 -18.53 -13.70
CA TYR A 146 -1.61 -17.28 -13.41
C TYR A 146 -1.32 -16.55 -14.72
N THR A 147 -1.79 -15.31 -14.86
CA THR A 147 -1.58 -14.45 -16.04
C THR A 147 -0.85 -13.18 -15.64
N CYS A 148 0.11 -12.74 -16.46
CA CYS A 148 0.81 -11.47 -16.26
C CYS A 148 -0.15 -10.27 -16.29
N SER A 149 -0.12 -9.43 -15.25
CA SER A 149 -1.01 -8.27 -15.13
C SER A 149 -0.70 -7.13 -16.10
N GLN A 150 0.51 -7.09 -16.65
CA GLN A 150 0.97 -5.97 -17.48
C GLN A 150 0.62 -6.15 -18.96
N TYR A 151 0.34 -7.39 -19.40
CA TYR A 151 -0.02 -7.65 -20.78
C TYR A 151 -1.33 -6.95 -21.17
N THR A 152 -2.36 -7.04 -20.32
CA THR A 152 -3.71 -6.54 -20.60
C THR A 152 -3.87 -5.03 -20.38
N LYS A 153 -2.85 -4.33 -19.88
CA LYS A 153 -2.93 -2.87 -19.71
C LYS A 153 -2.83 -2.19 -21.06
N VAL A 154 -3.60 -1.13 -21.26
CA VAL A 154 -3.60 -0.36 -22.50
C VAL A 154 -2.45 0.66 -22.47
N PRO A 155 -1.62 0.77 -23.52
CA PRO A 155 -1.63 -0.03 -24.74
C PRO A 155 -1.19 -1.49 -24.50
N CYS A 156 -2.00 -2.44 -25.01
CA CYS A 156 -1.77 -3.88 -24.82
C CYS A 156 -0.43 -4.30 -25.43
N GLY A 157 0.32 -5.13 -24.73
CA GLY A 157 1.55 -5.72 -25.28
C GLY A 157 2.80 -4.84 -25.14
N THR A 158 2.75 -3.69 -24.46
CA THR A 158 3.91 -2.78 -24.32
C THR A 158 5.06 -3.37 -23.50
N LEU A 159 4.75 -3.95 -22.33
CA LEU A 159 5.78 -4.50 -21.43
C LEU A 159 6.02 -6.01 -21.63
N CYS A 160 4.99 -6.75 -22.04
CA CYS A 160 5.10 -8.16 -22.44
C CYS A 160 4.52 -8.29 -23.83
N LYS A 161 5.31 -8.74 -24.82
CA LYS A 161 4.85 -8.85 -26.21
C LYS A 161 3.75 -9.91 -26.40
N THR A 162 3.76 -10.95 -25.59
CA THR A 162 2.76 -12.02 -25.59
C THR A 162 2.09 -12.16 -24.23
N GLN A 163 0.95 -12.85 -24.19
CA GLN A 163 0.24 -13.07 -22.95
C GLN A 163 0.86 -14.23 -22.17
N HIS A 164 1.72 -13.91 -21.20
CA HIS A 164 2.34 -14.92 -20.35
C HIS A 164 1.29 -15.50 -19.39
N ARG A 165 1.07 -16.81 -19.52
CA ARG A 165 0.15 -17.61 -18.72
C ARG A 165 0.82 -18.89 -18.26
N ILE A 166 0.54 -19.30 -17.04
CA ILE A 166 1.04 -20.56 -16.46
C ILE A 166 -0.12 -21.20 -15.70
N ASN A 167 -0.33 -22.50 -15.86
CA ASN A 167 -1.36 -23.21 -15.10
C ASN A 167 -0.99 -23.28 -13.62
N GLU A 168 -1.99 -23.15 -12.74
CA GLU A 168 -1.77 -23.16 -11.29
C GLU A 168 -1.23 -24.50 -10.78
N ASP A 169 -1.70 -25.62 -11.34
CA ASP A 169 -1.29 -26.97 -10.97
C ASP A 169 0.21 -27.20 -11.16
N VAL A 170 0.76 -26.78 -12.30
CA VAL A 170 2.20 -26.89 -12.64
C VAL A 170 3.06 -26.09 -11.66
N VAL A 171 2.62 -24.87 -11.30
CA VAL A 171 3.38 -24.05 -10.35
C VAL A 171 3.32 -24.66 -8.96
N LEU A 172 2.14 -25.10 -8.52
CA LEU A 172 1.96 -25.69 -7.19
C LEU A 172 2.70 -27.02 -7.04
N SER A 173 2.75 -27.86 -8.07
CA SER A 173 3.52 -29.11 -8.03
C SER A 173 5.01 -28.83 -7.88
N LEU A 174 5.58 -27.93 -8.69
CA LEU A 174 6.99 -27.54 -8.62
C LEU A 174 7.36 -26.95 -7.25
N VAL A 175 6.52 -26.05 -6.72
CA VAL A 175 6.75 -25.46 -5.40
C VAL A 175 6.65 -26.52 -4.31
N SER A 176 5.69 -27.43 -4.38
CA SER A 176 5.52 -28.52 -3.42
C SER A 176 6.72 -29.47 -3.42
N GLU A 177 7.22 -29.86 -4.59
CA GLU A 177 8.42 -30.69 -4.74
C GLU A 177 9.65 -30.01 -4.16
N MET A 178 9.84 -28.71 -4.46
CA MET A 178 10.93 -27.92 -3.91
C MET A 178 10.85 -27.83 -2.37
N LEU A 179 9.66 -27.59 -1.82
CA LEU A 179 9.45 -27.54 -0.37
C LEU A 179 9.73 -28.89 0.29
N LYS A 180 9.36 -30.00 -0.35
CA LYS A 180 9.69 -31.35 0.12
C LYS A 180 11.21 -31.58 0.11
N ALA A 181 11.90 -31.19 -0.94
CA ALA A 181 13.35 -31.31 -1.03
C ALA A 181 14.05 -30.48 0.07
N ILE A 182 13.59 -29.24 0.30
CA ILE A 182 14.11 -28.40 1.38
C ILE A 182 13.84 -29.02 2.75
N ALA A 183 12.64 -29.54 2.98
CA ALA A 183 12.28 -30.18 4.23
C ALA A 183 13.12 -31.45 4.50
N GLU A 184 13.43 -32.22 3.46
CA GLU A 184 14.25 -33.42 3.59
C GLU A 184 15.73 -33.07 3.83
N TYR A 185 16.25 -32.07 3.12
CA TYR A 185 17.59 -31.53 3.37
C TYR A 185 17.74 -31.02 4.82
N ALA A 186 16.76 -30.28 5.32
CA ALA A 186 16.75 -29.77 6.69
C ALA A 186 16.66 -30.88 7.76
N LYS A 187 16.10 -32.04 7.44
CA LYS A 187 16.07 -33.21 8.35
C LYS A 187 17.41 -33.94 8.38
N HIS A 188 18.08 -34.07 7.23
CA HIS A 188 19.34 -34.79 7.12
C HIS A 188 20.52 -34.01 7.67
N ASP A 189 20.58 -32.70 7.41
CA ASP A 189 21.62 -31.83 7.96
C ASP A 189 21.08 -30.47 8.38
N ARG A 190 20.57 -30.43 9.63
CA ARG A 190 20.04 -29.20 10.22
C ARG A 190 21.11 -28.12 10.39
N ALA A 191 22.35 -28.49 10.67
CA ALA A 191 23.41 -27.54 10.96
C ALA A 191 23.88 -26.84 9.68
N GLU A 192 24.07 -27.60 8.60
CA GLU A 192 24.40 -27.06 7.29
C GLU A 192 23.24 -26.22 6.73
N PHE A 193 21.99 -26.69 6.85
CA PHE A 193 20.83 -25.92 6.43
C PHE A 193 20.74 -24.56 7.13
N VAL A 194 20.91 -24.52 8.46
CA VAL A 194 20.91 -23.25 9.21
C VAL A 194 22.03 -22.33 8.73
N ARG A 195 23.24 -22.85 8.51
CA ARG A 195 24.36 -22.06 8.01
C ARG A 195 24.07 -21.45 6.64
N VAL A 196 23.60 -22.26 5.69
CA VAL A 196 23.26 -21.82 4.32
C VAL A 196 22.17 -20.77 4.34
N VAL A 197 21.13 -20.94 5.16
CA VAL A 197 20.06 -19.95 5.31
C VAL A 197 20.58 -18.64 5.91
N GLN A 198 21.43 -18.71 6.94
CA GLN A 198 22.03 -17.53 7.56
C GLN A 198 22.95 -16.77 6.60
N GLU A 199 23.76 -17.48 5.81
CA GLU A 199 24.62 -16.88 4.78
C GLU A 199 23.79 -16.20 3.68
N ALA A 200 22.72 -16.86 3.20
CA ALA A 200 21.82 -16.30 2.20
C ALA A 200 21.09 -15.05 2.72
N GLN A 201 20.60 -15.07 3.96
CA GLN A 201 19.98 -13.90 4.60
C GLN A 201 20.96 -12.74 4.76
N SER A 202 22.20 -13.03 5.18
CA SER A 202 23.25 -12.02 5.34
C SER A 202 23.64 -11.38 4.00
N SER A 203 23.74 -12.19 2.95
CA SER A 203 24.03 -11.72 1.57
C SER A 203 22.90 -10.85 0.99
N GLN A 204 21.65 -11.23 1.23
CA GLN A 204 20.50 -10.39 0.83
C GLN A 204 20.45 -9.09 1.61
N GLN A 205 20.67 -9.14 2.93
CA GLN A 205 20.66 -7.95 3.78
C GLN A 205 21.77 -6.98 3.40
N THR A 206 22.98 -7.46 3.12
CA THR A 206 24.09 -6.62 2.66
C THR A 206 23.82 -5.99 1.29
N THR A 207 23.19 -6.72 0.37
CA THR A 207 22.83 -6.19 -0.96
C THR A 207 21.76 -5.09 -0.87
N GLU A 208 20.73 -5.29 -0.05
CA GLU A 208 19.66 -4.32 0.13
C GLU A 208 20.16 -3.06 0.87
N VAL A 209 20.96 -3.23 1.93
CA VAL A 209 21.64 -2.14 2.62
C VAL A 209 22.55 -1.38 1.66
N ARG A 210 23.27 -2.07 0.77
CA ARG A 210 24.11 -1.43 -0.25
C ARG A 210 23.27 -0.59 -1.23
N LYS A 211 22.14 -1.12 -1.73
CA LYS A 211 21.23 -0.36 -2.61
C LYS A 211 20.68 0.89 -1.91
N GLN A 212 20.24 0.75 -0.67
CA GLN A 212 19.72 1.87 0.13
C GLN A 212 20.82 2.92 0.38
N ARG A 213 22.05 2.50 0.70
CA ARG A 213 23.20 3.41 0.84
C ARG A 213 23.52 4.15 -0.45
N THR A 214 23.52 3.47 -1.60
CA THR A 214 23.75 4.12 -2.90
C THR A 214 22.65 5.15 -3.19
N ARG A 215 21.37 4.80 -2.97
CA ARG A 215 20.25 5.72 -3.18
C ARG A 215 20.34 6.94 -2.27
N LEU A 216 20.71 6.75 -0.99
CA LEU A 216 20.93 7.83 -0.04
C LEU A 216 22.10 8.73 -0.47
N ALA A 217 23.21 8.16 -0.92
CA ALA A 217 24.36 8.91 -1.40
C ALA A 217 24.01 9.77 -2.62
N THR A 218 23.28 9.20 -3.59
CA THR A 218 22.81 9.93 -4.78
C THR A 218 21.85 11.06 -4.41
N ALA A 219 20.89 10.82 -3.50
CA ALA A 219 19.98 11.86 -3.03
C ALA A 219 20.74 13.01 -2.33
N LYS A 220 21.70 12.69 -1.45
CA LYS A 220 22.55 13.70 -0.78
C LYS A 220 23.39 14.51 -1.78
N GLN A 221 23.96 13.85 -2.78
CA GLN A 221 24.71 14.54 -3.82
C GLN A 221 23.80 15.50 -4.59
N ARG A 222 22.59 15.06 -4.95
CA ARG A 222 21.62 15.92 -5.65
C ARG A 222 21.20 17.12 -4.82
N VAL A 223 20.97 16.95 -3.52
CA VAL A 223 20.68 18.08 -2.61
C VAL A 223 21.83 19.08 -2.60
N SER A 224 23.09 18.63 -2.50
CA SER A 224 24.25 19.52 -2.55
C SER A 224 24.40 20.24 -3.89
N GLU A 225 24.08 19.57 -5.02
CA GLU A 225 24.06 20.21 -6.33
C GLU A 225 22.99 21.31 -6.42
N LEU A 226 21.80 21.07 -5.86
CA LEU A 226 20.71 22.05 -5.80
C LEU A 226 21.10 23.28 -4.98
N GLU A 227 21.80 23.11 -3.84
CA GLU A 227 22.32 24.23 -3.04
C GLU A 227 23.28 25.12 -3.86
N VAL A 228 24.20 24.51 -4.62
CA VAL A 228 25.12 25.25 -5.49
C VAL A 228 24.37 25.99 -6.60
N LEU A 229 23.33 25.36 -7.19
CA LEU A 229 22.51 25.99 -8.22
C LEU A 229 21.71 27.17 -7.66
N LEU A 230 21.15 27.05 -6.45
CA LEU A 230 20.44 28.12 -5.75
C LEU A 230 21.32 29.35 -5.54
N CYS A 231 22.56 29.15 -5.07
CA CYS A 231 23.52 30.25 -4.93
C CYS A 231 23.81 30.95 -6.28
N LYS A 232 24.02 30.17 -7.35
CA LYS A 232 24.31 30.73 -8.69
C LYS A 232 23.14 31.53 -9.26
N ILE A 233 21.91 31.01 -9.18
CA ILE A 233 20.75 31.73 -9.73
C ILE A 233 20.46 33.01 -8.94
N TYR A 234 20.76 33.03 -7.64
CA TYR A 234 20.64 34.23 -6.81
C TYR A 234 21.67 35.28 -7.24
N GLU A 235 22.93 34.89 -7.44
CA GLU A 235 23.98 35.77 -7.95
C GLU A 235 23.63 36.35 -9.34
N ASP A 236 23.18 35.50 -10.27
CA ASP A 236 22.80 35.93 -11.62
C ASP A 236 21.57 36.84 -11.63
N ASN A 237 20.65 36.71 -10.67
CA ASN A 237 19.52 37.63 -10.50
C ASN A 237 19.97 39.01 -10.04
N ILE A 238 20.83 39.08 -9.01
CA ILE A 238 21.39 40.36 -8.52
C ILE A 238 22.20 41.07 -9.61
N LEU A 239 22.94 40.31 -10.42
CA LEU A 239 23.72 40.85 -11.55
C LEU A 239 22.85 41.26 -12.76
N GLY A 240 21.52 41.08 -12.68
CA GLY A 240 20.58 41.43 -13.75
C GLY A 240 20.68 40.55 -15.00
N LYS A 241 21.41 39.44 -14.93
CA LYS A 241 21.50 38.44 -16.01
C LYS A 241 20.26 37.55 -16.07
N LEU A 242 19.55 37.43 -14.95
CA LEU A 242 18.29 36.74 -14.81
C LEU A 242 17.21 37.74 -14.41
N SER A 243 15.99 37.57 -14.93
CA SER A 243 14.84 38.38 -14.52
C SER A 243 14.19 37.81 -13.26
N ASP A 244 13.63 38.67 -12.41
CA ASP A 244 12.97 38.26 -11.17
C ASP A 244 11.87 37.20 -11.38
N SER A 245 11.12 37.29 -12.47
CA SER A 245 10.08 36.30 -12.82
C SER A 245 10.67 34.92 -13.12
N ARG A 246 11.84 34.86 -13.76
CA ARG A 246 12.52 33.60 -14.05
C ARG A 246 13.20 33.05 -12.80
N TYR A 247 13.80 33.91 -11.99
CA TYR A 247 14.38 33.53 -10.69
C TYR A 247 13.32 32.85 -9.81
N ALA A 248 12.17 33.49 -9.58
CA ALA A 248 11.11 32.94 -8.75
C ALA A 248 10.57 31.58 -9.24
N THR A 249 10.59 31.36 -10.56
CA THR A 249 10.17 30.07 -11.14
C THR A 249 11.19 28.96 -10.87
N LEU A 250 12.49 29.25 -11.01
CA LEU A 250 13.56 28.29 -10.80
C LEU A 250 13.75 27.97 -9.31
N ASP A 251 13.67 28.99 -8.45
CA ASP A 251 13.75 28.87 -7.00
C ASP A 251 12.65 27.91 -6.48
N ALA A 252 11.40 28.15 -6.88
CA ALA A 252 10.28 27.28 -6.51
C ALA A 252 10.42 25.84 -7.05
N GLN A 253 11.07 25.64 -8.20
CA GLN A 253 11.33 24.31 -8.76
C GLN A 253 12.39 23.56 -7.94
N TYR A 254 13.49 24.22 -7.60
CA TYR A 254 14.57 23.62 -6.83
C TYR A 254 14.17 23.38 -5.37
N GLU A 255 13.42 24.30 -4.75
CA GLU A 255 12.88 24.11 -3.40
C GLU A 255 11.90 22.93 -3.34
N LYS A 256 11.06 22.77 -4.37
CA LYS A 256 10.19 21.59 -4.52
C LYS A 256 11.00 20.30 -4.67
N GLU A 257 12.03 20.29 -5.51
CA GLU A 257 12.88 19.11 -5.70
C GLU A 257 13.65 18.76 -4.41
N GLN A 258 14.13 19.77 -3.68
CA GLN A 258 14.85 19.58 -2.42
C GLN A 258 13.94 19.00 -1.33
N THR A 259 12.73 19.55 -1.18
CA THR A 259 11.73 19.03 -0.22
C THR A 259 11.34 17.59 -0.52
N GLU A 260 11.16 17.22 -1.81
CA GLU A 260 10.90 15.84 -2.23
C GLU A 260 12.07 14.88 -1.95
N LEU A 261 13.32 15.36 -1.92
CA LEU A 261 14.52 14.56 -1.64
C LEU A 261 14.86 14.43 -0.15
N THR A 262 14.37 15.34 0.69
CA THR A 262 14.60 15.35 2.15
C THR A 262 13.45 14.77 2.98
N ALA A 263 12.27 14.55 2.39
CA ALA A 263 11.11 13.91 3.02
C ALA A 263 11.26 12.37 3.09
#